data_AF-A0A933UNQ1-F1
#
_entry.id   AF-A0A933UNQ1-F1
#
_cell.length_a   1.000
_cell.length_b   1.000
_cell.length_c   1.000
_cell.angle_alpha   90.00
_cell.angle_beta   90.00
_cell.angle_gamma   90.00
#
_symmetry.space_group_name_H-M   'P 1'
#
loop_
_entity.id
_entity.type
_entity.pdbx_description
1 polymer ?
#
loop_
_entity_poly.entity_id
_entity_poly.type
_entity_poly.pdbx_seq_one_letter_code
_entity_poly.pdbx_strand_id
1 'polypeptide(L)'
;MRDHRHDGDHKGEWHLTPYESWSHGALVHVVMRGSPSKVASVGHEWDRVGKTLDDRADSLETALTALSSSWRGVAFDQYRTMVVDIVAASRLLARTSQELRDLIYANSEVLAKAQSLIAALPPDDDETTTTSLSGDWGVVRVHATGGPVTVDVSSGGA
;
A
#
# COMPACT_ATOMS: atom_id res chain seq x y z
N MET A 1 1.00 45.76 2.44
CA MET A 1 1.12 45.03 3.72
C MET A 1 -0.22 44.36 4.02
N ARG A 2 -0.37 43.10 3.63
CA ARG A 2 -1.36 42.17 4.20
C ARG A 2 -0.79 40.78 4.02
N ASP A 3 -0.35 40.27 5.16
CA ASP A 3 0.13 38.94 5.44
C ASP A 3 -1.10 38.02 5.51
N HIS A 4 -1.15 36.97 4.69
CA HIS A 4 -2.03 35.82 4.94
C HIS A 4 -1.20 34.57 4.81
N ARG A 5 -0.71 34.16 5.99
CA ARG A 5 -0.10 32.88 6.33
C ARG A 5 -0.83 31.71 5.68
N HIS A 6 0.01 30.83 5.16
CA HIS A 6 -0.28 29.43 4.88
C HIS A 6 -0.70 28.76 6.20
N ASP A 7 -2.00 28.46 6.35
CA ASP A 7 -2.47 27.63 7.45
C ASP A 7 -2.55 26.19 6.94
N GLY A 8 -1.68 25.35 7.48
CA GLY A 8 -1.65 23.93 7.20
C GLY A 8 -2.53 23.21 8.21
N ASP A 9 -3.61 22.59 7.75
CA ASP A 9 -4.20 21.42 8.41
C ASP A 9 -5.15 20.69 7.43
N HIS A 10 -4.59 20.07 6.38
CA HIS A 10 -5.32 19.06 5.63
C HIS A 10 -5.07 17.69 6.29
N LYS A 11 -5.58 17.51 7.51
CA LYS A 11 -5.85 16.17 8.02
C LYS A 11 -6.98 15.61 7.17
N GLY A 12 -6.64 14.84 6.15
CA GLY A 12 -7.61 14.11 5.36
C GLY A 12 -8.47 13.27 6.30
N GLU A 13 -9.76 13.61 6.41
CA GLU A 13 -10.74 12.72 7.00
C GLU A 13 -10.76 11.43 6.18
N TRP A 14 -10.17 10.37 6.72
CA TRP A 14 -10.33 9.04 6.18
C TRP A 14 -11.72 8.55 6.54
N HIS A 15 -12.69 8.74 5.65
CA HIS A 15 -13.99 8.09 5.78
C HIS A 15 -13.79 6.58 5.57
N LEU A 16 -13.66 5.84 6.68
CA LEU A 16 -13.69 4.39 6.65
C LEU A 16 -15.07 3.95 6.14
N THR A 17 -15.11 3.08 5.13
CA THR A 17 -16.37 2.50 4.66
C THR A 17 -16.99 1.68 5.80
N PRO A 18 -18.20 2.02 6.28
CA PRO A 18 -18.83 1.29 7.39
C PRO A 18 -19.44 -0.02 6.86
N TYR A 19 -18.61 -1.06 6.75
CA TYR A 19 -19.02 -2.37 6.23
C TYR A 19 -20.06 -3.09 7.10
N GLU A 20 -20.20 -2.70 8.36
CA GLU A 20 -21.15 -3.27 9.33
C GLU A 20 -22.62 -3.10 8.91
N SER A 21 -22.94 -2.03 8.17
CA SER A 21 -24.30 -1.75 7.70
C SER A 21 -24.61 -2.38 6.35
N TRP A 22 -23.67 -3.12 5.75
CA TRP A 22 -23.83 -3.71 4.42
C TRP A 22 -24.40 -5.12 4.53
N SER A 23 -25.28 -5.47 3.58
CA SER A 23 -25.77 -6.85 3.50
C SER A 23 -24.63 -7.80 3.11
N HIS A 24 -24.75 -9.08 3.52
CA HIS A 24 -23.79 -10.12 3.16
C HIS A 24 -23.55 -10.18 1.64
N GLY A 25 -24.63 -10.19 0.85
CA GLY A 25 -24.55 -10.17 -0.61
C GLY A 25 -23.86 -8.93 -1.19
N ALA A 26 -24.03 -7.76 -0.57
CA ALA A 26 -23.33 -6.54 -1.00
C ALA A 26 -21.82 -6.61 -0.73
N LEU A 27 -21.41 -7.16 0.43
CA LEU A 27 -20.01 -7.39 0.78
C LEU A 27 -19.36 -8.41 -0.17
N VAL A 28 -20.01 -9.56 -0.38
CA VAL A 28 -19.55 -10.59 -1.32
C VAL A 28 -19.38 -10.00 -2.72
N HIS A 29 -20.38 -9.26 -3.20
CA HIS A 29 -20.34 -8.66 -4.54
C HIS A 29 -19.19 -7.66 -4.71
N VAL A 30 -18.87 -6.84 -3.70
CA VAL A 30 -17.76 -5.89 -3.80
C VAL A 30 -16.40 -6.59 -3.75
N VAL A 31 -16.22 -7.56 -2.87
CA VAL A 31 -14.97 -8.33 -2.80
C VAL A 31 -14.73 -9.13 -4.08
N MET A 32 -15.76 -9.81 -4.60
CA MET A 32 -15.66 -10.64 -5.80
C MET A 32 -15.49 -9.82 -7.10
N ARG A 33 -15.88 -8.54 -7.12
CA ARG A 33 -15.62 -7.63 -8.24
C ARG A 33 -14.16 -7.13 -8.27
N GLY A 34 -13.47 -7.18 -7.13
CA GLY A 34 -12.07 -6.80 -7.03
C GLY A 34 -11.17 -7.68 -7.91
N SER A 35 -10.03 -7.14 -8.34
CA SER A 35 -9.06 -7.85 -9.16
C SER A 35 -7.67 -7.78 -8.51
N PRO A 36 -7.26 -8.81 -7.75
CA PRO A 36 -5.93 -8.87 -7.15
C PRO A 36 -4.81 -8.66 -8.17
N SER A 37 -4.91 -9.30 -9.34
CA SER A 37 -3.91 -9.16 -10.40
C SER A 37 -3.75 -7.72 -10.92
N LYS A 38 -4.85 -6.96 -11.06
CA LYS A 38 -4.77 -5.54 -11.42
C LYS A 38 -4.13 -4.72 -10.31
N VAL A 39 -4.42 -5.00 -9.04
CA VAL A 39 -3.76 -4.34 -7.91
C VAL A 39 -2.26 -4.63 -7.93
N ALA A 40 -1.86 -5.89 -8.04
CA ALA A 40 -0.46 -6.31 -8.13
C ALA A 40 0.29 -5.65 -9.32
N SER A 41 -0.38 -5.43 -10.47
CA SER A 41 0.25 -4.74 -11.59
C SER A 41 0.68 -3.31 -11.29
N VAL A 42 -0.05 -2.60 -10.41
CA VAL A 42 0.36 -1.26 -9.95
C VAL A 42 1.62 -1.36 -9.08
N GLY A 43 1.74 -2.43 -8.29
CA GLY A 43 2.96 -2.72 -7.52
C GLY A 43 4.18 -2.89 -8.44
N HIS A 44 4.04 -3.60 -9.56
CA HIS A 44 5.11 -3.74 -10.56
C HIS A 44 5.56 -2.40 -11.14
N GLU A 45 4.65 -1.46 -11.38
CA GLU A 45 5.02 -0.12 -11.87
C GLU A 45 5.82 0.66 -10.82
N TRP A 46 5.42 0.61 -9.55
CA TRP A 46 6.19 1.23 -8.46
C TRP A 46 7.56 0.59 -8.24
N ASP A 47 7.67 -0.73 -8.42
CA ASP A 47 8.97 -1.43 -8.43
C ASP A 47 9.89 -0.89 -9.52
N ARG A 48 9.34 -0.72 -10.73
CA ARG A 48 10.08 -0.18 -11.88
C ARG A 48 10.53 1.26 -11.65
N VAL A 49 9.65 2.10 -11.09
CA VAL A 49 9.98 3.48 -10.72
C VAL A 49 11.13 3.51 -9.71
N GLY A 50 11.04 2.69 -8.65
CA GLY A 50 12.07 2.60 -7.62
C GLY A 50 13.43 2.22 -8.19
N LYS A 51 13.49 1.14 -8.98
CA LYS A 51 14.73 0.70 -9.65
C LYS A 51 15.30 1.76 -10.59
N THR A 52 14.45 2.41 -11.37
CA THR A 52 14.89 3.46 -12.30
C THR A 52 15.53 4.63 -11.53
N LEU A 53 14.97 5.02 -10.38
CA LEU A 53 15.51 6.11 -9.57
C LEU A 53 16.87 5.76 -8.96
N ASP A 54 17.03 4.53 -8.45
CA ASP A 54 18.31 4.04 -7.93
C ASP A 54 19.37 3.98 -9.04
N ASP A 55 19.04 3.41 -10.21
CA ASP A 55 19.96 3.34 -11.36
C ASP A 55 20.44 4.73 -11.81
N ARG A 56 19.55 5.73 -11.76
CA ARG A 56 19.88 7.12 -12.09
C ARG A 56 20.74 7.79 -11.02
N ALA A 57 20.49 7.50 -9.75
CA ALA A 57 21.34 7.95 -8.66
C ALA A 57 22.78 7.42 -8.82
N ASP A 58 22.94 6.12 -9.08
CA ASP A 58 24.26 5.50 -9.26
C ASP A 58 24.98 6.04 -10.51
N SER A 59 24.22 6.28 -11.59
CA SER A 59 24.75 6.92 -12.81
C SER A 59 25.28 8.33 -12.53
N LEU A 60 24.56 9.12 -11.72
CA LEU A 60 24.97 10.48 -11.34
C LEU A 60 26.21 10.47 -10.45
N GLU A 61 26.29 9.57 -9.46
CA GLU A 61 27.49 9.42 -8.61
C GLU A 61 28.72 9.04 -9.44
N THR A 62 28.56 8.12 -10.39
CA THR A 62 29.63 7.71 -11.29
C THR A 62 30.11 8.88 -12.15
N ALA A 63 29.19 9.64 -12.74
CA ALA A 63 29.52 10.80 -13.55
C ALA A 63 30.23 11.90 -12.73
N LEU A 64 29.76 12.15 -11.50
CA LEU A 64 30.37 13.12 -10.60
C LEU A 64 31.80 12.72 -10.20
N THR A 65 32.01 11.44 -9.92
CA THR A 65 33.33 10.88 -9.60
C THR A 65 34.29 11.06 -10.77
N ALA A 66 33.86 10.75 -12.00
CA ALA A 66 34.67 10.96 -13.20
C ALA A 66 35.06 12.44 -13.39
N LEU A 67 34.11 13.37 -13.19
CA LEU A 67 34.32 14.81 -13.33
C LEU A 67 35.35 15.36 -12.33
N SER A 68 35.40 14.81 -11.11
CA SER A 68 36.30 15.29 -10.04
C SER A 68 37.80 15.17 -10.39
N SER A 69 38.13 14.33 -11.37
CA SER A 69 39.51 14.14 -11.84
C SER A 69 40.02 15.32 -12.68
N SER A 70 39.15 16.02 -13.40
CA SER A 70 39.51 17.05 -14.39
C SER A 70 39.02 18.45 -14.03
N TRP A 71 38.02 18.58 -13.15
CA TRP A 71 37.48 19.85 -12.71
C TRP A 71 37.56 20.00 -11.18
N ARG A 72 38.16 21.11 -10.73
CA ARG A 72 38.34 21.44 -9.31
C ARG A 72 38.10 22.93 -9.06
N GLY A 73 37.88 23.27 -7.79
CA GLY A 73 37.68 24.64 -7.32
C GLY A 73 36.25 24.90 -6.86
N VAL A 74 35.99 26.11 -6.35
CA VAL A 74 34.74 26.47 -5.65
C VAL A 74 33.48 26.21 -6.49
N ALA A 75 33.54 26.44 -7.80
CA ALA A 75 32.42 26.15 -8.71
C ALA A 75 32.11 24.64 -8.80
N PHE A 76 33.15 23.80 -8.84
CA PHE A 76 32.98 22.35 -8.80
C PHE A 76 32.41 21.90 -7.47
N ASP A 77 32.83 22.47 -6.34
CA ASP A 77 32.30 22.12 -5.02
C ASP A 77 30.80 22.41 -4.89
N GLN A 78 30.34 23.53 -5.45
CA GLN A 78 28.91 23.87 -5.51
C GLN A 78 28.14 22.90 -6.41
N TYR A 79 28.66 22.60 -7.60
CA TYR A 79 28.06 21.62 -8.50
C TYR A 79 27.97 20.24 -7.86
N ARG A 80 29.06 19.78 -7.23
CA ARG A 80 29.13 18.50 -6.50
C ARG A 80 28.08 18.43 -5.41
N THR A 81 27.91 19.50 -4.64
CA THR A 81 26.89 19.56 -3.58
C THR A 81 25.48 19.38 -4.15
N MET A 82 25.14 20.11 -5.20
CA MET A 82 23.84 19.97 -5.86
C MET A 82 23.60 18.55 -6.40
N VAL A 83 24.60 17.92 -7.02
CA VAL A 83 24.46 16.55 -7.53
C VAL A 83 24.28 15.55 -6.39
N VAL A 84 25.03 15.68 -5.29
CA VAL A 84 24.87 14.84 -4.10
C VAL A 84 23.45 14.95 -3.52
N ASP A 85 22.89 16.16 -3.48
CA ASP A 85 21.51 16.37 -3.01
C ASP A 85 20.48 15.70 -3.94
N ILE A 86 20.66 15.78 -5.26
CA ILE A 86 19.80 15.10 -6.25
C ILE A 86 19.88 13.58 -6.10
N VAL A 87 21.08 13.04 -5.89
CA VAL A 87 21.31 11.61 -5.66
C VAL A 87 20.58 11.17 -4.38
N ALA A 88 20.72 11.92 -3.30
CA ALA A 88 20.05 11.63 -2.03
C ALA A 88 18.52 11.66 -2.17
N ALA A 89 17.98 12.67 -2.86
CA ALA A 89 16.55 12.77 -3.13
C ALA A 89 16.04 11.61 -4.00
N SER A 90 16.79 11.23 -5.04
CA SER A 90 16.45 10.10 -5.92
C SER A 90 16.38 8.79 -5.14
N ARG A 91 17.35 8.53 -4.26
CA ARG A 91 17.36 7.35 -3.38
C ARG A 91 16.21 7.34 -2.37
N LEU A 92 15.80 8.51 -1.87
CA LEU A 92 14.62 8.62 -0.99
C LEU A 92 13.34 8.25 -1.74
N LEU A 93 13.16 8.79 -2.95
CA LEU A 93 12.01 8.47 -3.80
C LEU A 93 12.01 7.00 -4.22
N ALA A 94 13.18 6.41 -4.46
CA ALA A 94 13.32 4.99 -4.75
C ALA A 94 12.81 4.11 -3.60
N ARG A 95 13.25 4.38 -2.37
CA ARG A 95 12.77 3.68 -1.17
C ARG A 95 11.26 3.84 -0.96
N THR A 96 10.76 5.06 -1.10
CA THR A 96 9.31 5.34 -0.98
C THR A 96 8.51 4.55 -2.02
N SER A 97 9.03 4.42 -3.25
CA SER A 97 8.40 3.63 -4.30
C SER A 97 8.38 2.13 -3.97
N GLN A 98 9.44 1.61 -3.34
CA GLN A 98 9.51 0.22 -2.86
C GLN A 98 8.52 -0.04 -1.72
N GLU A 99 8.37 0.90 -0.78
CA GLU A 99 7.36 0.82 0.29
C GLU A 99 5.93 0.80 -0.27
N LEU A 100 5.64 1.65 -1.27
CA LEU A 100 4.34 1.65 -1.94
C LEU A 100 4.08 0.34 -2.69
N ARG A 101 5.09 -0.19 -3.40
CA ARG A 101 5.02 -1.50 -4.04
C ARG A 101 4.63 -2.59 -3.04
N ASP A 102 5.30 -2.63 -1.89
CA ASP A 102 5.08 -3.66 -0.88
C ASP A 102 3.69 -3.56 -0.27
N LEU A 103 3.21 -2.35 0.02
CA LEU A 103 1.84 -2.10 0.46
C LEU A 103 0.81 -2.57 -0.58
N ILE A 104 1.06 -2.32 -1.86
CA ILE A 104 0.16 -2.73 -2.95
C ILE A 104 0.11 -4.25 -3.09
N TYR A 105 1.24 -4.94 -3.00
CA TYR A 105 1.26 -6.40 -3.01
C TYR A 105 0.51 -6.98 -1.81
N ALA A 106 0.75 -6.45 -0.60
CA ALA A 106 0.02 -6.86 0.59
C ALA A 106 -1.50 -6.70 0.42
N ASN A 107 -1.95 -5.57 -0.16
CA ASN A 107 -3.38 -5.35 -0.43
C ASN A 107 -3.94 -6.32 -1.48
N SER A 108 -3.16 -6.65 -2.52
CA SER A 108 -3.53 -7.66 -3.51
C SER A 108 -3.71 -9.04 -2.87
N GLU A 109 -2.78 -9.43 -1.99
CA GLU A 109 -2.84 -10.70 -1.27
C GLU A 109 -4.04 -10.77 -0.31
N VAL A 110 -4.31 -9.69 0.42
CA VAL A 110 -5.48 -9.59 1.30
C VAL A 110 -6.78 -9.75 0.50
N LEU A 111 -6.89 -9.10 -0.66
CA LEU A 111 -8.05 -9.24 -1.53
C LEU A 111 -8.20 -10.67 -2.08
N ALA A 112 -7.11 -11.28 -2.55
CA ALA A 112 -7.11 -12.67 -3.03
C ALA A 112 -7.53 -13.65 -1.92
N LYS A 113 -7.04 -13.43 -0.70
CA LYS A 113 -7.42 -14.20 0.48
C LYS A 113 -8.90 -14.02 0.80
N ALA A 114 -9.42 -12.79 0.78
CA ALA A 114 -10.84 -12.53 1.01
C ALA A 114 -11.73 -13.25 -0.01
N GLN A 115 -11.36 -13.22 -1.29
CA GLN A 115 -12.06 -13.96 -2.36
C GLN A 115 -12.02 -15.48 -2.14
N SER A 116 -10.87 -16.02 -1.73
CA SER A 116 -10.73 -17.44 -1.38
C SER A 116 -11.61 -17.85 -0.20
N LEU A 117 -11.72 -17.01 0.83
CA LEU A 117 -12.56 -17.28 2.00
C LEU A 117 -14.04 -17.27 1.64
N ILE A 118 -14.48 -16.32 0.80
CA ILE A 118 -15.85 -16.28 0.28
C ILE A 118 -16.16 -17.52 -0.56
N ALA A 119 -15.24 -17.93 -1.44
CA ALA A 119 -15.44 -19.11 -2.28
C ALA A 119 -15.53 -20.43 -1.49
N ALA A 120 -15.02 -20.45 -0.25
CA ALA A 120 -15.10 -21.59 0.66
C ALA A 120 -16.37 -21.59 1.54
N LEU A 121 -17.19 -20.53 1.49
CA LEU A 121 -18.47 -20.51 2.21
C LEU A 121 -19.44 -21.53 1.58
N PRO A 122 -20.27 -22.21 2.39
CA PRO A 122 -21.34 -23.05 1.87
C PRO A 122 -22.27 -22.21 0.97
N PRO A 123 -22.93 -22.82 -0.04
CA PRO A 123 -24.03 -22.14 -0.74
C PRO A 123 -25.08 -21.70 0.29
N ASP A 124 -25.60 -20.48 0.13
CA ASP A 124 -26.63 -19.89 1.00
C ASP A 124 -27.94 -20.69 0.89
N ASP A 125 -28.04 -21.76 1.66
CA ASP A 125 -29.27 -22.52 1.89
C ASP A 125 -29.87 -22.03 3.21
N ASP A 126 -30.59 -20.90 3.15
CA ASP A 126 -31.39 -20.28 4.21
C ASP A 126 -30.68 -19.85 5.53
N GLU A 127 -30.98 -18.60 5.91
CA GLU A 127 -30.75 -17.91 7.18
C GLU A 127 -30.31 -18.77 8.39
N THR A 128 -28.99 -18.93 8.61
CA THR A 128 -28.23 -18.78 9.88
C THR A 128 -26.92 -19.55 9.82
N THR A 129 -26.00 -19.11 8.97
CA THR A 129 -24.67 -19.71 8.90
C THR A 129 -23.73 -19.01 9.87
N THR A 130 -23.28 -19.73 10.90
CA THR A 130 -22.11 -19.32 11.69
C THR A 130 -20.89 -19.98 11.08
N THR A 131 -20.04 -19.20 10.41
CA THR A 131 -18.77 -19.71 9.87
C THR A 131 -17.64 -19.31 10.80
N SER A 132 -16.88 -20.30 11.28
CA SER A 132 -15.67 -20.09 12.07
C SER A 132 -14.46 -20.39 11.18
N LEU A 133 -13.65 -19.37 10.91
CA LEU A 133 -12.40 -19.49 10.16
C LEU A 133 -11.23 -19.32 11.13
N SER A 134 -10.26 -20.23 11.09
CA SER A 134 -9.06 -20.18 11.95
C SER A 134 -7.78 -20.21 11.12
N GLY A 135 -6.78 -19.44 11.54
CA GLY A 135 -5.39 -19.57 11.08
C GLY A 135 -4.41 -18.97 12.09
N ASP A 136 -3.14 -18.81 11.72
CA ASP A 136 -2.09 -18.19 12.56
C ASP A 136 -2.44 -16.77 13.05
N TRP A 137 -3.44 -16.15 12.43
CA TRP A 137 -3.97 -14.82 12.72
C TRP A 137 -5.15 -14.83 13.73
N GLY A 138 -5.47 -15.98 14.33
CA GLY A 138 -6.56 -16.13 15.28
C GLY A 138 -7.83 -16.75 14.67
N VAL A 139 -8.96 -16.59 15.38
CA VAL A 139 -10.25 -17.14 14.97
C VAL A 139 -11.20 -16.00 14.63
N VAL A 140 -11.78 -16.04 13.44
CA VAL A 140 -12.83 -15.12 12.98
C VAL A 140 -14.14 -15.90 12.94
N ARG A 141 -15.12 -15.47 13.74
CA ARG A 141 -16.48 -15.97 13.68
C ARG A 141 -17.36 -14.94 13.01
N VAL A 142 -18.02 -15.37 11.93
CA VAL A 142 -19.01 -14.57 11.22
C VAL A 142 -20.38 -15.12 11.55
N HIS A 143 -21.21 -14.30 12.21
CA HIS A 143 -22.59 -14.61 12.49
C HIS A 143 -23.49 -13.78 11.56
N ALA A 144 -24.21 -14.46 10.66
CA ALA A 144 -25.26 -13.84 9.85
C ALA A 144 -26.63 -14.33 10.35
N THR A 145 -27.37 -13.46 11.05
CA THR A 145 -28.74 -13.72 11.55
C THR A 145 -29.70 -12.69 10.98
N GLY A 146 -30.13 -12.84 9.72
CA GLY A 146 -31.21 -12.04 9.11
C GLY A 146 -31.13 -10.50 9.31
N GLY A 147 -29.95 -9.97 9.65
CA GLY A 147 -29.73 -8.68 10.32
C GLY A 147 -28.24 -8.31 10.29
N PRO A 148 -27.81 -7.21 10.95
CA PRO A 148 -26.45 -6.70 10.83
C PRO A 148 -25.41 -7.76 11.20
N VAL A 149 -24.41 -7.92 10.34
CA VAL A 149 -23.36 -8.94 10.49
C VAL A 149 -22.44 -8.54 11.65
N THR A 150 -22.35 -9.39 12.66
CA THR A 150 -21.36 -9.23 13.74
C THR A 150 -20.14 -10.08 13.42
N VAL A 151 -18.97 -9.44 13.34
CA VAL A 151 -17.67 -10.09 13.17
C VAL A 151 -16.95 -10.07 14.50
N ASP A 152 -16.69 -11.24 15.07
CA ASP A 152 -15.90 -11.37 16.31
C ASP A 152 -14.51 -11.91 15.95
N VAL A 153 -13.48 -11.13 16.28
CA VAL A 153 -12.08 -11.45 15.99
C VAL A 153 -11.38 -11.71 17.32
N SER A 154 -11.10 -12.98 17.60
CA SER A 154 -10.32 -13.38 18.77
C SER A 154 -8.86 -13.51 18.37
N SER A 155 -7.98 -12.71 18.98
CA SER A 155 -6.53 -12.96 18.91
C SER A 155 -6.24 -14.30 19.57
N GLY A 156 -5.64 -15.24 18.83
CA GLY A 156 -5.26 -16.55 19.36
C GLY A 156 -4.40 -16.38 20.62
N GLY A 157 -4.96 -16.80 21.76
CA GLY A 157 -4.19 -16.92 23.01
C GLY A 157 -3.17 -18.03 22.86
N ALA A 158 -1.95 -17.75 23.34
CA ALA A 158 -0.79 -18.63 23.38
C ALA A 158 -1.07 -19.99 24.04
#